data_AF-A0A9K3NKV1-F1
#
_entry.id   AF-A0A9K3NKV1-F1
#
_cell.length_a   1.000
_cell.length_b   1.000
_cell.length_c   1.000
_cell.angle_alpha   90.00
_cell.angle_beta   90.00
_cell.angle_gamma   90.00
#
_symmetry.space_group_name_H-M   'P 1'
#
loop_
_entity.id
_entity.type
_entity.pdbx_description
1 polymer ?
#
loop_
_entity_poly.entity_id
_entity_poly.type
_entity_poly.pdbx_seq_one_letter_code
_entity_poly.pdbx_strand_id
1 'polypeptide(L)' 'MRVETGIRVLMDVKERCIGMCAIYFLANENSPFVYVMCVWADGCGGGGGL' A
#
# COMPACT_ATOMS: atom_id res chain seq x y z
N MET A 1 -11.43 -2.12 -24.56
CA MET A 1 -11.26 -1.83 -23.12
C MET A 1 -9.78 -1.80 -22.82
N ARG A 2 -9.23 -0.65 -22.44
CA ARG A 2 -7.82 -0.50 -22.01
C ARG A 2 -7.82 -0.64 -20.50
N VAL A 3 -7.00 -1.55 -19.99
CA VAL A 3 -6.84 -1.77 -18.55
C VAL A 3 -5.51 -1.16 -18.13
N GLU A 4 -5.54 -0.17 -17.24
CA GLU A 4 -4.33 0.43 -16.68
C GLU A 4 -4.10 -0.12 -15.28
N THR A 5 -2.97 -0.82 -15.13
CA THR A 5 -2.50 -1.33 -13.83
C THR A 5 -1.25 -0.58 -13.41
N GLY A 6 -1.11 -0.32 -12.12
CA GLY A 6 0.13 0.19 -11.57
C GLY A 6 0.35 -0.22 -10.13
N ILE A 7 1.61 -0.16 -9.71
CA ILE A 7 2.04 -0.39 -8.34
C ILE A 7 2.78 0.85 -7.88
N ARG A 8 2.36 1.40 -6.74
CA ARG A 8 3.09 2.46 -6.05
C ARG A 8 3.52 1.93 -4.69
N VAL A 9 4.81 2.01 -4.40
CA VAL A 9 5.37 1.67 -3.08
C VAL A 9 5.63 2.98 -2.34
N LEU A 10 5.06 3.10 -1.15
CA LEU A 10 5.34 4.17 -0.20
C LEU A 10 6.17 3.60 0.93
N MET A 11 7.21 4.32 1.31
CA MET A 11 8.01 4.00 2.48
C MET A 11 7.95 5.19 3.42
N ASP A 12 7.66 4.94 4.68
CA ASP A 12 7.68 5.94 5.74
C ASP A 12 8.67 5.51 6.82
N VAL A 13 9.48 6.45 7.28
CA VAL A 13 10.48 6.23 8.31
C VAL A 13 10.18 7.12 9.50
N LYS A 14 9.74 6.52 10.60
CA LYS A 14 9.42 7.23 11.84
C LYS A 14 10.30 6.74 12.98
N GLU A 15 11.07 7.63 13.60
CA GLU A 15 12.01 7.28 14.66
C GLU A 15 13.01 6.19 14.23
N ARG A 16 12.79 4.93 14.64
CA ARG A 16 13.59 3.73 14.29
C ARG A 16 12.79 2.72 13.47
N CYS A 17 11.65 3.14 12.95
CA CYS A 17 10.67 2.32 12.26
C CYS A 17 10.70 2.57 10.76
N ILE A 18 10.62 1.48 9.99
CA ILE A 18 10.39 1.54 8.56
C ILE A 18 9.04 0.88 8.31
N GLY A 19 8.09 1.67 7.82
CA GLY A 19 6.83 1.20 7.26
C GLY A 19 6.94 1.17 5.74
N MET A 20 6.38 0.14 5.13
CA MET A 20 6.24 0.05 3.67
C MET A 20 4.79 -0.27 3.34
N CYS A 21 4.18 0.51 2.45
CA CYS A 21 2.87 0.24 1.90
C CYS A 21 2.96 0.07 0.38
N ALA A 22 2.42 -1.03 -0.13
CA ALA A 22 2.21 -1.25 -1.55
C ALA A 22 0.76 -0.96 -1.91
N ILE A 23 0.56 -0.09 -2.90
CA ILE A 23 -0.75 0.28 -3.44
C ILE A 23 -0.82 -0.27 -4.86
N TYR A 24 -1.71 -1.23 -5.07
CA TYR A 24 -2.07 -1.76 -6.38
C TYR A 24 -3.37 -1.10 -6.84
N PHE A 25 -3.39 -0.54 -8.04
CA PHE A 25 -4.60 0.01 -8.62
C PHE A 25 -4.89 -0.64 -9.97
N LEU A 26 -6.17 -0.94 -10.17
CA LEU A 26 -6.75 -1.41 -11.41
C LEU A 26 -7.78 -0.37 -11.84
N ALA A 27 -7.41 0.49 -12.78
CA ALA A 27 -8.34 1.44 -13.37
C ALA A 27 -8.99 0.77 -14.59
N ASN A 28 -10.26 0.40 -14.42
CA ASN A 28 -11.16 0.05 -15.52
C ASN A 28 -12.26 1.12 -15.60
N GLU A 29 -12.72 1.44 -16.81
CA GLU A 29 -13.76 2.43 -17.10
C GLU A 29 -15.06 2.21 -16.29
N ASN A 30 -15.32 0.97 -15.85
CA ASN A 30 -16.53 0.62 -15.12
C ASN A 30 -16.34 0.45 -13.60
N SER A 31 -15.11 0.27 -13.13
CA SER A 31 -14.84 0.06 -11.70
C SER A 31 -13.35 0.23 -11.38
N PRO A 32 -12.95 1.35 -10.77
CA PRO A 32 -11.61 1.49 -10.24
C PRO A 32 -11.50 0.69 -8.94
N PHE A 33 -10.57 -0.26 -8.88
CA PHE A 33 -10.25 -0.99 -7.66
C PHE A 33 -8.87 -0.57 -7.15
N VAL A 34 -8.77 -0.38 -5.83
CA VAL A 34 -7.51 -0.07 -5.15
C VAL A 34 -7.32 -1.08 -4.03
N TYR A 35 -6.17 -1.75 -4.02
CA TYR A 35 -5.74 -2.66 -2.97
C TYR A 35 -4.50 -2.10 -2.29
N VAL A 36 -4.53 -2.00 -0.96
CA VAL A 36 -3.45 -1.44 -0.15
C VAL A 36 -2.99 -2.49 0.85
N MET A 37 -1.68 -2.76 0.89
CA MET A 37 -1.06 -3.63 1.87
C MET A 37 0.10 -2.89 2.53
N CYS A 38 0.10 -2.82 3.86
CA CYS A 38 1.15 -2.17 4.65
C CYS A 38 1.85 -3.17 5.57
N VAL A 39 3.17 -3.04 5.69
CA VAL A 39 4.03 -3.84 6.57
C VAL A 39 4.91 -2.88 7.36
N TRP A 40 5.08 -3.16 8.66
CA TRP A 40 5.96 -2.40 9.55
C TRP A 40 7.06 -3.33 10.09
N ALA A 41 8.30 -2.85 10.14
CA ALA A 41 9.37 -3.57 10.82
C ALA A 41 9.07 -3.66 12.33
N ASP A 42 9.32 -4.82 12.95
CA ASP A 42 8.99 -5.11 14.36
C ASP A 42 9.55 -4.06 15.35
N GLY A 43 8.80 -3.80 16.42
CA GLY A 43 9.15 -2.81 17.46
C GLY A 43 8.51 -1.44 17.25
N CYS A 44 7.86 -1.25 16.13
CA CYS A 44 7.00 -0.12 15.83
C CYS A 44 5.61 -0.52 16.28
N GLY A 45 5.04 0.15 17.28
CA GLY A 45 3.66 -0.09 17.75
C GLY A 45 2.60 0.27 16.70
N GLY A 46 2.75 -0.21 15.47
CA GLY A 46 1.72 -0.24 14.46
C GLY A 46 0.72 -1.30 14.89
N GLY A 47 -0.44 -0.84 15.36
CA GLY A 47 -1.60 -1.70 15.53
C GLY A 47 -1.79 -2.50 14.26
N GLY A 48 -1.48 -3.79 14.31
CA GLY A 48 -1.93 -4.73 13.31
C GLY A 48 -3.44 -4.73 13.32
N GLY A 49 -4.04 -4.39 12.18
CA GLY A 49 -5.48 -4.42 12.00
C GLY A 49 -5.82 -4.08 10.58
N LEU A 50 -6.48 -5.03 9.91
CA LEU A 50 -7.24 -4.82 8.67
C LEU A 50 -8.20 -3.64 8.81
#